data_AF-A0A8T6H8F7-F1
#
_entry.id   AF-A0A8T6H8F7-F1
#
_cell.length_a   1.000
_cell.length_b   1.000
_cell.length_c   1.000
_cell.angle_alpha   90.00
_cell.angle_beta   90.00
_cell.angle_gamma   90.00
#
_symmetry.space_group_name_H-M   'P 1'
#
loop_
_entity.id
_entity.type
_entity.pdbx_description
1 polymer ?
#
loop_
_entity_poly.entity_id
_entity_poly.type
_entity_poly.pdbx_seq_one_letter_code
_entity_poly.pdbx_strand_id
1 'polypeptide(L)' 'MDELTNLSYEAAFQELEALVARMESGDLPLEDSVKLYERGQRLAAHCQALLEDAELKIRLVDEDG' A
#
# COMPACT_ATOMS: atom_id res chain seq x y z
N MET A 1 0.14 -16.72 4.50
CA MET A 1 1.19 -15.72 4.22
C MET A 1 0.50 -14.68 3.37
N ASP A 2 0.32 -13.47 3.89
CA ASP A 2 -0.44 -12.44 3.18
C ASP A 2 0.39 -11.99 1.97
N GLU A 3 -0.17 -12.08 0.76
CA GLU A 3 0.55 -11.88 -0.51
C GLU A 3 1.23 -10.49 -0.59
N LEU A 4 0.67 -9.52 0.16
CA LEU A 4 1.18 -8.17 0.34
C LEU A 4 2.56 -8.08 1.01
N THR A 5 2.88 -9.00 1.93
CA THR A 5 4.11 -8.91 2.76
C THR A 5 5.42 -9.00 1.97
N ASN A 6 5.37 -9.47 0.72
CA ASN A 6 6.55 -9.57 -0.15
C ASN A 6 6.65 -8.42 -1.17
N LEU A 7 5.70 -7.48 -1.20
CA LEU A 7 5.73 -6.36 -2.14
C LEU A 7 6.71 -5.28 -1.68
N SER A 8 7.49 -4.74 -2.61
CA SER A 8 8.24 -3.50 -2.38
C SER A 8 7.28 -2.31 -2.29
N TYR A 9 7.77 -1.18 -1.81
CA TYR A 9 6.98 0.05 -1.72
C TYR A 9 6.45 0.46 -3.10
N GLU A 10 7.32 0.47 -4.11
CA GLU A 10 6.98 0.86 -5.48
C GLU A 10 5.92 -0.06 -6.07
N ALA A 11 6.04 -1.37 -5.86
CA ALA A 11 5.07 -2.34 -6.35
C ALA A 11 3.71 -2.19 -5.67
N ALA A 12 3.69 -2.06 -4.34
CA ALA A 12 2.45 -1.87 -3.58
C ALA A 12 1.77 -0.52 -3.92
N PHE A 13 2.56 0.55 -4.07
CA PHE A 13 2.06 1.87 -4.42
C PHE A 13 1.48 1.89 -5.83
N GLN A 14 2.18 1.30 -6.81
CA GLN A 14 1.68 1.20 -8.19
C GLN A 14 0.37 0.42 -8.25
N GLU A 15 0.25 -0.64 -7.46
CA GLU A 15 -0.99 -1.41 -7.40
C GLU A 15 -2.13 -0.61 -6.76
N LEU A 16 -1.84 0.16 -5.72
CA LEU A 16 -2.81 1.05 -5.08
C LEU A 16 -3.30 2.12 -6.06
N GLU A 17 -2.42 2.75 -6.84
CA GLU A 17 -2.79 3.72 -7.87
C GLU A 17 -3.71 3.10 -8.94
N ALA A 18 -3.37 1.90 -9.42
CA ALA A 18 -4.20 1.18 -10.39
C ALA A 18 -5.59 0.85 -9.83
N LEU A 19 -5.66 0.49 -8.54
CA LEU A 19 -6.90 0.20 -7.84
C LEU A 19 -7.77 1.46 -7.73
N VAL A 20 -7.19 2.59 -7.31
CA VAL A 20 -7.88 3.88 -7.20
C VAL A 20 -8.42 4.32 -8.56
N ALA A 21 -7.59 4.27 -9.61
CA ALA A 21 -8.02 4.62 -10.97
C ALA A 21 -9.21 3.77 -11.44
N ARG A 22 -9.23 2.48 -11.07
CA ARG A 22 -10.34 1.59 -11.38
C ARG A 22 -11.60 1.93 -10.58
N MET A 23 -11.49 2.30 -9.31
CA MET A 23 -12.62 2.78 -8.50
C MET A 23 -13.20 4.09 -9.03
N GLU A 24 -12.35 5.01 -9.49
CA GLU A 24 -12.76 6.31 -10.05
C GLU A 24 -13.45 6.18 -11.42
N SER A 25 -13.22 5.09 -12.16
CA SER A 25 -13.90 4.85 -13.44
C SER A 25 -15.43 4.71 -13.32
N GLY A 26 -15.95 4.39 -12.13
CA GLY A 26 -17.38 4.38 -11.83
C GLY A 26 -18.17 3.18 -12.35
N ASP A 27 -17.58 2.29 -13.16
CA ASP A 27 -18.26 1.14 -13.79
C ASP A 27 -18.21 -0.16 -12.96
N LEU A 28 -18.06 -0.06 -11.63
CA LEU A 28 -17.92 -1.22 -10.75
C LEU A 28 -19.22 -1.59 -10.02
N PRO A 29 -19.64 -2.86 -10.04
CA PRO A 29 -20.66 -3.36 -9.13
C PRO A 29 -20.30 -3.09 -7.67
N LEU A 30 -21.29 -2.83 -6.82
CA LEU A 30 -21.10 -2.52 -5.40
C LEU A 30 -20.22 -3.57 -4.68
N GLU A 31 -20.43 -4.86 -4.96
CA GLU A 31 -19.65 -5.93 -4.36
C GLU A 31 -18.15 -5.85 -4.72
N ASP A 32 -17.85 -5.48 -5.97
CA ASP A 32 -16.48 -5.32 -6.44
C ASP A 32 -15.84 -4.05 -5.85
N SER A 33 -16.62 -2.97 -5.72
CA SER A 33 -16.17 -1.74 -5.06
C SER A 33 -15.76 -1.98 -3.61
N VAL A 34 -16.50 -2.83 -2.87
CA VAL A 34 -16.13 -3.22 -1.50
C VAL A 34 -14.83 -4.02 -1.47
N LYS A 35 -14.67 -5.01 -2.37
CA LYS A 35 -13.44 -5.82 -2.45
C LYS A 35 -12.22 -4.98 -2.81
N LEU A 36 -12.36 -4.05 -3.76
CA LEU A 36 -11.30 -3.13 -4.13
C LEU A 36 -10.95 -2.21 -2.96
N TYR A 37 -11.95 -1.65 -2.26
CA TYR A 37 -11.71 -0.83 -1.09
C TYR A 37 -10.92 -1.58 0.00
N GLU A 38 -11.31 -2.81 0.34
CA GLU A 38 -10.59 -3.62 1.33
C GLU A 38 -9.13 -3.89 0.91
N ARG A 39 -8.90 -4.19 -0.37
CA ARG A 39 -7.55 -4.37 -0.91
C ARG A 39 -6.74 -3.07 -0.87
N GLY A 40 -7.35 -1.94 -1.25
CA GLY A 40 -6.74 -0.62 -1.20
C GLY A 40 -6.31 -0.23 0.22
N GLN A 41 -7.14 -0.50 1.22
CA GLN A 41 -6.81 -0.29 2.63
C GLN A 41 -5.60 -1.10 3.08
N ARG A 42 -5.50 -2.37 2.64
CA ARG A 42 -4.34 -3.22 2.95
C ARG A 42 -3.06 -2.75 2.27
N LEU A 43 -3.15 -2.35 0.99
CA LEU A 43 -2.01 -1.79 0.26
C LEU A 43 -1.52 -0.49 0.91
N ALA A 44 -2.43 0.41 1.28
CA ALA A 44 -2.08 1.65 1.97
C ALA A 44 -1.38 1.39 3.32
N ALA A 45 -1.90 0.45 4.12
CA ALA A 45 -1.28 0.05 5.38
C ALA A 45 0.13 -0.55 5.18
N HIS A 46 0.31 -1.34 4.12
CA HIS A 46 1.62 -1.91 3.78
C HIS A 46 2.63 -0.83 3.36
N CYS A 47 2.22 0.11 2.50
CA CYS A 47 3.05 1.25 2.11
C CYS A 47 3.48 2.08 3.33
N GLN A 48 2.54 2.36 4.24
CA GLN A 48 2.81 3.09 5.47
C GLN A 48 3.86 2.36 6.34
N ALA A 49 3.71 1.04 6.52
CA ALA A 49 4.65 0.25 7.31
C ALA A 49 6.08 0.24 6.71
N LEU A 50 6.19 0.19 5.38
CA LEU A 50 7.49 0.27 4.70
C LEU A 50 8.16 1.64 4.87
N LEU A 51 7.39 2.72 4.83
CA LEU A 51 7.90 4.08 5.06
C LEU A 51 8.35 4.25 6.52
N GLU A 52 7.59 3.73 7.48
CA GLU A 52 7.95 3.78 8.91
C GLU A 52 9.24 3.01 9.19
N ASP A 53 9.42 1.83 8.59
CA ASP A 53 10.67 1.05 8.70
C ASP A 53 11.86 1.78 8.06
N ALA A 54 11.66 2.42 6.91
CA ALA A 54 12.69 3.24 6.28
C ALA A 54 13.08 4.45 7.15
N GLU A 55 12.11 5.14 7.72
CA GLU A 55 12.34 6.28 8.62
C GLU A 55 13.06 5.85 9.90
N LEU A 56 12.70 4.71 10.49
CA LEU A 56 13.38 4.15 11.65
C LEU A 56 14.86 3.87 11.34
N LYS A 57 15.16 3.28 10.18
CA LYS A 57 16.53 3.00 9.75
C LYS A 57 17.35 4.28 9.59
N ILE A 58 16.77 5.34 9.03
CA ILE A 58 17.45 6.64 8.91
C ILE A 58 17.76 7.21 10.30
N ARG A 59 16.79 7.20 11.21
CA ARG A 59 16.98 7.70 12.59
C ARG A 59 18.09 6.97 13.34
N LEU A 60 18.15 5.64 13.22
CA LEU A 60 19.21 4.86 13.86
C LEU A 60 20.61 5.23 13.34
N VAL A 61 20.75 5.48 12.03
CA VAL A 61 22.03 5.91 11.44
C VAL A 61 22.42 7.31 11.92
N ASP A 62 21.47 8.21 12.09
CA ASP A 62 21.72 9.58 12.57
C ASP A 62 22.10 9.62 14.07
N GLU A 63 21.60 8.69 14.90
CA GLU A 63 21.92 8.62 16.34
C GLU A 63 23.27 7.96 16.63
N ASP A 64 23.79 7.12 15.73
CA ASP A 64 25.10 6.47 15.85
C ASP A 64 26.27 7.32 15.30
N GLY A 65 26.00 8.54 14.81
CA GLY A 65 26.95 9.46 14.14
C GLY A 65 27.50 10.60 14.99
#